data_AF-A0A6G3MF09-F1
#
_entry.id   AF-A0A6G3MF09-F1
#
_cell.length_a   1.000
_cell.length_b   1.000
_cell.length_c   1.000
_cell.angle_alpha   90.00
_cell.angle_beta   90.00
_cell.angle_gamma   90.00
#
_symmetry.space_group_name_H-M   'P 1'
#
loop_
_entity.id
_entity.type
_entity.pdbx_description
1 polymer ?
#
loop_
_entity_poly.entity_id
_entity_poly.type
_entity_poly.pdbx_seq_one_letter_code
_entity_poly.pdbx_strand_id
1 'polypeptide(L)'
;MLDPENKLINDRIRSRCDSTSSISKEQEIARIFPTGEHMVIVLDDRRDVWGGVDNIIQVVPFFFFDENETNRATPVFTRNFTKDTINNIYEYCGQSSYIDHLLDILLKFHKIFFKCYEAIQNKLDVDSLGLEQYFDDTGAPNLKNIISYERSKTLCDCKIIFSGIIPIKGDFTDNIEYLLATFLGAQVVDRASSPDITHLITNGTITEKAKRIINSGLSISIVFVDWLYCCYYLGERADESFFKFSIEASNFDEDTSELESQPDHKRKSIEGSEENNPQKIIPVTLEDFLDDETLKDF
;
A
#
# COMPACT_ATOMS: atom_id res chain seq x y z
N MET A 1 -16.16 25.06 -11.33
CA MET A 1 -15.16 25.74 -10.48
C MET A 1 -15.43 25.31 -9.04
N LEU A 2 -14.40 25.00 -8.23
CA LEU A 2 -14.55 24.26 -6.96
C LEU A 2 -14.88 25.12 -5.72
N ASP A 3 -14.34 26.34 -5.59
CA ASP A 3 -14.55 27.22 -4.42
C ASP A 3 -14.96 28.65 -4.86
N PRO A 4 -16.19 28.85 -5.36
CA PRO A 4 -16.62 30.15 -5.88
C PRO A 4 -16.75 31.25 -4.81
N GLU A 5 -16.93 30.87 -3.55
CA GLU A 5 -17.10 31.81 -2.42
C GLU A 5 -15.79 32.06 -1.65
N ASN A 6 -14.68 31.44 -2.06
CA ASN A 6 -13.38 31.54 -1.42
C ASN A 6 -13.37 31.14 0.07
N LYS A 7 -14.20 30.16 0.46
CA LYS A 7 -14.38 29.74 1.86
C LYS A 7 -13.49 28.56 2.23
N LEU A 8 -13.13 27.71 1.27
CA LEU A 8 -12.45 26.43 1.52
C LEU A 8 -10.94 26.55 1.29
N ILE A 9 -10.53 27.18 0.20
CA ILE A 9 -9.12 27.26 -0.23
C ILE A 9 -8.52 28.62 0.15
N ASN A 10 -9.30 29.70 0.02
CA ASN A 10 -8.79 31.08 0.20
C ASN A 10 -7.54 31.29 -0.68
N ASP A 11 -6.55 32.06 -0.21
CA ASP A 11 -5.28 32.26 -0.91
C ASP A 11 -4.26 31.11 -0.74
N ARG A 12 -4.67 29.94 -0.22
CA ARG A 12 -3.79 28.76 -0.03
C ARG A 12 -3.62 27.96 -1.32
N ILE A 13 -3.24 28.64 -2.39
CA ILE A 13 -3.03 28.06 -3.71
C ILE A 13 -1.55 28.12 -4.04
N ARG A 14 -1.00 26.99 -4.49
CA ARG A 14 0.33 26.92 -5.06
C ARG A 14 0.29 26.32 -6.45
N SER A 15 1.09 26.89 -7.33
CA SER A 15 1.23 26.46 -8.72
C SER A 15 2.68 26.12 -9.03
N ARG A 16 2.92 25.58 -10.23
CA ARG A 16 4.28 25.35 -10.73
C ARG A 16 5.13 26.64 -10.78
N CYS A 17 4.52 27.81 -10.89
CA CYS A 17 5.23 29.09 -10.87
C CYS A 17 5.83 29.43 -9.49
N ASP A 18 5.30 28.82 -8.44
CA ASP A 18 5.73 29.03 -7.04
C ASP A 18 6.70 27.94 -6.56
N SER A 19 6.81 26.84 -7.33
CA SER A 19 7.68 25.70 -7.04
C SER A 19 9.09 25.91 -7.56
N THR A 20 10.08 25.36 -6.84
CA THR A 20 11.48 25.33 -7.31
C THR A 20 11.81 24.20 -8.26
N SER A 21 10.91 23.23 -8.40
CA SER A 21 11.07 22.13 -9.35
C SER A 21 9.78 21.95 -10.15
N SER A 22 9.95 21.77 -11.46
CA SER A 22 8.84 21.50 -12.36
C SER A 22 8.37 20.04 -12.30
N ILE A 23 9.21 19.15 -11.74
CA ILE A 23 9.05 17.69 -11.77
C ILE A 23 8.94 17.04 -10.39
N SER A 24 9.41 17.71 -9.33
CA SER A 24 9.37 17.20 -7.95
C SER A 24 8.74 18.24 -7.01
N LYS A 25 8.04 17.73 -6.01
CA LYS A 25 7.34 18.39 -4.90
C LYS A 25 7.93 18.02 -3.54
N GLU A 26 9.00 17.23 -3.48
CA GLU A 26 9.64 16.75 -2.24
C GLU A 26 9.92 17.88 -1.23
N GLN A 27 10.35 19.05 -1.72
CA GLN A 27 10.63 20.21 -0.86
C GLN A 27 9.40 21.06 -0.51
N GLU A 28 8.23 20.81 -1.09
CA GLU A 28 7.06 21.68 -0.94
C GLU A 28 6.48 21.62 0.48
N ILE A 29 6.45 20.45 1.13
CA ILE A 29 5.96 20.33 2.51
C ILE A 29 6.81 21.20 3.44
N ALA A 30 8.13 21.04 3.40
CA ALA A 30 9.06 21.83 4.20
C ALA A 30 9.00 23.34 3.89
N ARG A 31 8.67 23.73 2.65
CA ARG A 31 8.48 25.15 2.27
C ARG A 31 7.22 25.77 2.85
N ILE A 32 6.13 25.01 2.89
CA ILE A 32 4.85 25.48 3.43
C ILE A 32 4.87 25.42 4.97
N PHE A 33 5.49 24.37 5.53
CA PHE A 33 5.53 24.07 6.95
C PHE A 33 6.97 23.89 7.47
N PRO A 34 7.76 24.99 7.55
CA PRO A 34 9.21 24.91 7.83
C PRO A 34 9.56 24.43 9.24
N THR A 35 8.60 24.45 10.16
CA THR A 35 8.81 24.11 11.58
C THR A 35 8.23 22.76 11.96
N GLY A 36 7.66 22.01 11.01
CA GLY A 36 7.17 20.66 11.26
C GLY A 36 5.96 20.26 10.42
N GLU A 37 5.92 19.00 10.05
CA GLU A 37 4.92 18.38 9.16
C GLU A 37 4.01 17.36 9.87
N HIS A 38 4.11 17.26 11.20
CA HIS A 38 3.40 16.29 12.04
C HIS A 38 1.85 16.40 11.95
N MET A 39 1.32 17.52 11.46
CA MET A 39 -0.12 17.78 11.24
C MET A 39 -0.53 17.81 9.75
N VAL A 40 0.38 17.49 8.84
CA VAL A 40 0.15 17.66 7.41
C VAL A 40 -0.16 16.30 6.77
N ILE A 41 -1.22 16.26 5.96
CA ILE A 41 -1.52 15.16 5.06
C ILE A 41 -1.57 15.72 3.65
N VAL A 42 -0.98 14.99 2.71
CA VAL A 42 -1.03 15.24 1.28
C VAL A 42 -1.91 14.18 0.63
N LEU A 43 -2.88 14.63 -0.16
CA LEU A 43 -3.67 13.79 -1.05
C LEU A 43 -3.18 14.02 -2.47
N ASP A 44 -2.58 13.01 -3.07
CA ASP A 44 -2.05 13.07 -4.44
C ASP A 44 -2.12 11.67 -5.04
N ASP A 45 -2.39 11.56 -6.35
CA ASP A 45 -2.42 10.25 -7.02
C ASP A 45 -1.00 9.72 -7.28
N ARG A 46 -0.01 10.61 -7.26
CA ARG A 46 1.39 10.32 -7.53
C ARG A 46 2.25 10.45 -6.27
N ARG A 47 2.83 9.34 -5.83
CA ARG A 47 3.72 9.32 -4.66
C ARG A 47 5.16 9.74 -5.02
N ASP A 48 5.67 9.39 -6.20
CA ASP A 48 7.03 9.71 -6.67
C ASP A 48 7.36 11.19 -6.57
N VAL A 49 6.42 12.04 -7.02
CA VAL A 49 6.70 13.47 -7.14
C VAL A 49 6.99 14.08 -5.78
N TRP A 50 6.60 13.43 -4.68
CA TRP A 50 6.82 13.91 -3.32
C TRP A 50 8.05 13.28 -2.63
N GLY A 51 8.85 12.48 -3.35
CA GLY A 51 10.04 11.85 -2.77
C GLY A 51 9.71 10.80 -1.70
N GLY A 52 8.55 10.15 -1.83
CA GLY A 52 8.18 9.03 -0.95
C GLY A 52 7.56 9.38 0.39
N VAL A 53 7.44 10.67 0.74
CA VAL A 53 7.12 11.07 2.12
C VAL A 53 5.83 10.44 2.70
N ASP A 54 5.85 10.03 3.96
CA ASP A 54 4.79 9.27 4.62
C ASP A 54 3.55 10.10 4.95
N ASN A 55 3.65 11.42 4.81
CA ASN A 55 2.50 12.33 4.87
C ASN A 55 1.54 12.15 3.69
N ILE A 56 1.87 11.31 2.71
CA ILE A 56 1.06 11.09 1.51
C ILE A 56 0.08 9.94 1.71
N ILE A 57 -1.20 10.26 1.55
CA ILE A 57 -2.25 9.29 1.25
C ILE A 57 -2.41 9.30 -0.27
N GLN A 58 -1.84 8.29 -0.91
CA GLN A 58 -1.98 8.13 -2.34
C GLN A 58 -3.45 7.86 -2.68
N VAL A 59 -4.04 8.67 -3.55
CA VAL A 59 -5.44 8.52 -3.96
C VAL A 59 -5.55 7.78 -5.30
N VAL A 60 -6.67 7.09 -5.53
CA VAL A 60 -6.92 6.44 -6.82
C VAL A 60 -6.89 7.49 -7.93
N PRO A 61 -6.13 7.29 -9.02
CA PRO A 61 -6.11 8.22 -10.15
C PRO A 61 -7.50 8.41 -10.74
N PHE A 62 -7.82 9.65 -11.09
CA PHE A 62 -9.12 10.01 -11.64
C PHE A 62 -9.03 10.27 -13.16
N PHE A 63 -9.52 9.31 -13.94
CA PHE A 63 -9.57 9.41 -15.40
C PHE A 63 -11.00 9.72 -15.87
N PHE A 64 -11.35 11.01 -16.01
CA PHE A 64 -12.65 11.41 -16.56
C PHE A 64 -12.67 11.42 -18.10
N PHE A 65 -11.61 11.95 -18.70
CA PHE A 65 -11.47 12.01 -20.16
C PHE A 65 -10.57 10.85 -20.59
N ASP A 66 -11.17 9.76 -21.03
CA ASP A 66 -10.40 8.65 -21.61
C ASP A 66 -10.07 9.01 -23.06
N GLU A 67 -8.86 9.51 -23.29
CA GLU A 67 -8.44 9.92 -24.64
C GLU A 67 -8.27 8.72 -25.59
N ASN A 68 -8.27 7.48 -25.09
CA ASN A 68 -8.23 6.26 -25.90
C ASN A 68 -8.88 5.08 -25.17
N GLU A 69 -10.09 4.67 -25.59
CA GLU A 69 -10.79 3.43 -25.12
C GLU A 69 -10.00 2.12 -25.37
N THR A 70 -8.78 2.16 -25.91
CA THR A 70 -8.17 1.02 -26.58
C THR A 70 -7.11 0.24 -25.82
N ASN A 71 -6.81 0.54 -24.54
CA ASN A 71 -6.03 -0.43 -23.76
C ASN A 71 -6.27 -0.39 -22.24
N ARG A 72 -7.22 -1.20 -21.79
CA ARG A 72 -7.52 -1.43 -20.37
C ARG A 72 -6.32 -1.98 -19.58
N ALA A 73 -5.45 -2.73 -20.26
CA ALA A 73 -4.24 -3.30 -19.69
C ALA A 73 -3.05 -2.32 -19.61
N THR A 74 -3.25 -1.02 -19.90
CA THR A 74 -2.18 -0.02 -19.76
C THR A 74 -1.76 0.11 -18.29
N PRO A 75 -0.48 -0.15 -17.96
CA PRO A 75 0.07 0.14 -16.64
C PRO A 75 -0.02 1.64 -16.34
N VAL A 76 -0.44 2.00 -15.13
CA VAL A 76 -0.51 3.40 -14.68
C VAL A 76 0.70 3.76 -13.83
N PHE A 77 0.99 2.96 -12.79
CA PHE A 77 2.13 3.16 -11.89
C PHE A 77 3.06 1.95 -11.93
N THR A 78 2.50 0.77 -11.68
CA THR A 78 3.23 -0.49 -11.67
C THR A 78 2.74 -1.34 -12.83
N ARG A 79 3.54 -2.33 -13.23
CA ARG A 79 3.14 -3.29 -14.28
C ARG A 79 1.79 -3.97 -13.98
N ASN A 80 1.45 -4.16 -12.71
CA ASN A 80 0.22 -4.85 -12.30
C ASN A 80 -0.91 -3.89 -11.89
N PHE A 81 -0.66 -2.57 -11.84
CA PHE A 81 -1.69 -1.57 -11.55
C PHE A 81 -2.15 -0.92 -12.86
N THR A 82 -3.30 -1.38 -13.36
CA THR A 82 -3.84 -1.01 -14.68
C THR A 82 -5.10 -0.15 -14.56
N LYS A 83 -5.60 0.34 -15.69
CA LYS A 83 -6.93 0.98 -15.73
C LYS A 83 -8.04 0.03 -15.26
N ASP A 84 -7.94 -1.27 -15.55
CA ASP A 84 -8.90 -2.26 -15.04
C ASP A 84 -8.84 -2.37 -13.51
N THR A 85 -7.65 -2.33 -12.91
CA THR A 85 -7.51 -2.30 -11.46
C THR A 85 -8.24 -1.11 -10.85
N ILE A 86 -8.13 0.08 -11.46
CA ILE A 86 -8.84 1.29 -11.03
C ILE A 86 -10.36 1.11 -11.15
N ASN A 87 -10.83 0.56 -12.28
CA ASN A 87 -12.25 0.29 -12.49
C ASN A 87 -12.78 -0.71 -11.47
N ASN A 88 -12.03 -1.78 -11.18
CA ASN A 88 -12.40 -2.80 -10.20
C ASN A 88 -12.49 -2.21 -8.78
N ILE A 89 -11.62 -1.25 -8.43
CA ILE A 89 -11.72 -0.52 -7.16
C ILE A 89 -13.03 0.29 -7.11
N TYR A 90 -13.35 1.06 -8.16
CA TYR A 90 -14.60 1.83 -8.20
C TYR A 90 -15.85 0.93 -8.21
N GLU A 91 -15.80 -0.21 -8.91
CA GLU A 91 -16.88 -1.19 -8.93
C GLU A 91 -17.09 -1.84 -7.56
N TYR A 92 -16.01 -2.15 -6.85
CA TYR A 92 -16.06 -2.68 -5.48
C TYR A 92 -16.72 -1.68 -4.51
N CYS A 93 -16.41 -0.39 -4.63
CA CYS A 93 -17.05 0.65 -3.81
C CYS A 93 -18.58 0.70 -4.04
N GLY A 94 -19.02 0.37 -5.26
CA GLY A 94 -20.42 0.17 -5.59
C GLY A 94 -21.27 1.43 -5.38
N GLN A 95 -22.12 1.41 -4.35
CA GLN A 95 -23.00 2.54 -4.01
C GLN A 95 -22.30 3.63 -3.20
N SER A 96 -21.30 3.26 -2.39
CA SER A 96 -20.46 4.22 -1.70
C SER A 96 -19.40 4.71 -2.69
N SER A 97 -19.17 6.02 -2.79
CA SER A 97 -18.11 6.49 -3.68
C SER A 97 -16.75 6.25 -3.01
N TYR A 98 -15.71 6.06 -3.81
CA TYR A 98 -14.33 6.02 -3.30
C TYR A 98 -13.99 7.26 -2.42
N ILE A 99 -14.54 8.43 -2.75
CA ILE A 99 -14.33 9.66 -1.98
C ILE A 99 -14.96 9.55 -0.58
N ASP A 100 -16.08 8.83 -0.42
CA ASP A 100 -16.69 8.61 0.90
C ASP A 100 -15.78 7.74 1.78
N HIS A 101 -15.23 6.66 1.22
CA HIS A 101 -14.23 5.84 1.93
C HIS A 101 -12.99 6.67 2.30
N LEU A 102 -12.47 7.48 1.37
CA LEU A 102 -11.34 8.37 1.63
C LEU A 102 -11.67 9.38 2.75
N LEU A 103 -12.86 9.95 2.75
CA LEU A 103 -13.31 10.87 3.80
C LEU A 103 -13.38 10.18 5.16
N ASP A 104 -13.91 8.96 5.22
CA ASP A 104 -14.00 8.18 6.47
C ASP A 104 -12.61 7.89 7.06
N ILE A 105 -11.63 7.54 6.21
CA ILE A 105 -10.23 7.35 6.61
C ILE A 105 -9.65 8.65 7.17
N LEU A 106 -9.85 9.78 6.47
CA LEU A 106 -9.33 11.08 6.92
C LEU A 106 -9.95 11.52 8.25
N LEU A 107 -11.26 11.31 8.41
CA LEU A 107 -11.94 11.58 9.67
C LEU A 107 -11.47 10.66 10.80
N LYS A 108 -11.16 9.40 10.50
CA LYS A 108 -10.56 8.46 11.47
C LYS A 108 -9.19 8.97 11.94
N PHE A 109 -8.29 9.32 11.02
CA PHE A 109 -6.96 9.84 11.37
C PHE A 109 -7.05 11.15 12.17
N HIS A 110 -7.93 12.06 11.75
CA HIS A 110 -8.20 13.30 12.48
C HIS A 110 -8.66 13.03 13.91
N LYS A 111 -9.64 12.12 14.11
CA LYS A 111 -10.13 11.76 15.45
C LYS A 111 -9.02 11.18 16.33
N ILE A 112 -8.18 10.30 15.78
CA ILE A 112 -7.05 9.71 16.53
C ILE A 112 -6.06 10.81 16.92
N PHE A 113 -5.69 11.68 15.98
CA PHE A 113 -4.74 12.76 16.24
C PHE A 113 -5.21 13.66 17.40
N PHE A 114 -6.46 14.10 17.38
CA PHE A 114 -7.00 14.95 18.43
C PHE A 114 -7.22 14.22 19.75
N LYS A 115 -7.52 12.91 19.73
CA LYS A 115 -7.52 12.08 20.95
C LYS A 115 -6.13 12.06 21.61
N CYS A 116 -5.06 11.92 20.82
CA CYS A 116 -3.68 11.97 21.32
C CYS A 116 -3.35 13.37 21.88
N TYR A 117 -3.78 14.42 21.19
CA TYR A 117 -3.58 15.80 21.64
C TYR A 117 -4.29 16.09 22.98
N GLU A 118 -5.55 15.65 23.12
CA GLU A 118 -6.31 15.78 24.36
C GLU A 118 -5.67 14.99 25.51
N ALA A 119 -5.10 13.81 25.24
CA ALA A 119 -4.39 13.02 26.25
C ALA A 119 -3.17 13.78 26.80
N ILE A 120 -2.35 14.39 25.93
CA ILE A 120 -1.23 15.26 26.36
C ILE A 120 -1.75 16.45 27.17
N GLN A 121 -2.76 17.17 26.66
CA GLN A 121 -3.26 18.38 27.30
C GLN A 121 -3.75 18.12 28.72
N ASN A 122 -4.39 16.96 28.92
CA ASN A 122 -4.90 16.52 30.22
C ASN A 122 -3.86 15.75 31.06
N LYS A 123 -2.62 15.63 30.59
CA LYS A 123 -1.52 14.89 31.24
C LYS A 123 -1.90 13.45 31.57
N LEU A 124 -2.65 12.81 30.68
CA LEU A 124 -3.01 11.41 30.81
C LEU A 124 -1.82 10.52 30.45
N ASP A 125 -1.79 9.33 31.03
CA ASP A 125 -0.82 8.30 30.68
C ASP A 125 -1.18 7.69 29.32
N VAL A 126 -0.37 7.99 28.30
CA VAL A 126 -0.63 7.61 26.90
C VAL A 126 -0.45 6.11 26.68
N ASP A 127 0.45 5.46 27.42
CA ASP A 127 0.73 4.03 27.33
C ASP A 127 -0.48 3.24 27.86
N SER A 128 -1.02 3.65 29.03
CA SER A 128 -2.25 3.06 29.59
C SER A 128 -3.47 3.21 28.67
N LEU A 129 -3.47 4.19 27.77
CA LEU A 129 -4.53 4.41 26.79
C LEU A 129 -4.30 3.69 25.46
N GLY A 130 -3.15 3.01 25.29
CA GLY A 130 -2.74 2.35 24.05
C GLY A 130 -2.60 3.34 22.91
N LEU A 131 -2.01 4.51 23.19
CA LEU A 131 -1.80 5.58 22.21
C LEU A 131 -0.32 5.77 21.87
N GLU A 132 0.61 5.08 22.53
CA GLU A 132 2.05 5.32 22.42
C GLU A 132 2.57 5.28 20.99
N GLN A 133 2.00 4.40 20.16
CA GLN A 133 2.36 4.20 18.77
C GLN A 133 2.04 5.40 17.86
N TYR A 134 1.22 6.34 18.30
CA TYR A 134 0.81 7.52 17.53
C TYR A 134 1.68 8.76 17.80
N PHE A 135 2.65 8.64 18.71
CA PHE A 135 3.56 9.72 19.05
C PHE A 135 4.93 9.51 18.40
N ASP A 136 5.60 10.61 18.06
CA ASP A 136 7.00 10.57 17.65
C ASP A 136 7.95 10.47 18.85
N ASP A 137 9.25 10.51 18.59
CA ASP A 137 10.28 10.41 19.63
C ASP A 137 10.38 11.64 20.53
N THR A 138 9.76 12.76 20.13
CA THR A 138 9.62 13.94 20.99
C THR A 138 8.41 13.85 21.92
N GLY A 139 7.58 12.81 21.76
CA GLY A 139 6.33 12.64 22.49
C GLY A 139 5.20 13.51 21.95
N ALA A 140 5.30 14.01 20.71
CA ALA A 140 4.25 14.77 20.05
C ALA A 140 3.39 13.84 19.17
N PRO A 141 2.05 14.06 19.06
CA PRO A 141 1.21 13.31 18.14
C PRO A 141 1.69 13.54 16.70
N ASN A 142 1.85 12.47 15.93
CA ASN A 142 2.40 12.52 14.59
C ASN A 142 1.50 11.79 13.59
N LEU A 143 1.02 12.50 12.57
CA LEU A 143 0.14 11.91 11.56
C LEU A 143 0.80 10.80 10.75
N LYS A 144 2.11 10.82 10.50
CA LYS A 144 2.80 9.72 9.80
C LYS A 144 2.63 8.41 10.60
N ASN A 145 2.87 8.46 11.90
CA ASN A 145 2.73 7.30 12.78
C ASN A 145 1.27 6.81 12.85
N ILE A 146 0.30 7.74 12.86
CA ILE A 146 -1.12 7.41 12.80
C ILE A 146 -1.48 6.70 11.49
N ILE A 147 -1.05 7.23 10.33
CA ILE A 147 -1.30 6.64 9.02
C ILE A 147 -0.69 5.23 8.96
N SER A 148 0.61 5.11 9.28
CA SER A 148 1.33 3.83 9.20
C SER A 148 0.75 2.79 10.15
N TYR A 149 0.48 3.15 11.41
CA TYR A 149 -0.07 2.20 12.38
C TYR A 149 -1.52 1.80 12.09
N GLU A 150 -2.36 2.72 11.63
CA GLU A 150 -3.74 2.36 11.29
C GLU A 150 -3.81 1.52 10.02
N ARG A 151 -2.92 1.75 9.05
CA ARG A 151 -2.85 0.95 7.82
C ARG A 151 -2.25 -0.43 8.06
N SER A 152 -1.29 -0.56 8.98
CA SER A 152 -0.71 -1.88 9.31
C SER A 152 -1.70 -2.84 9.97
N LYS A 153 -2.88 -2.35 10.39
CA LYS A 153 -3.96 -3.20 10.90
C LYS A 153 -4.80 -3.84 9.81
N THR A 154 -4.69 -3.40 8.56
CA THR A 154 -5.59 -3.81 7.47
C THR A 154 -5.44 -5.29 7.15
N LEU A 155 -4.21 -5.79 7.05
CA LEU A 155 -3.87 -7.16 6.68
C LEU A 155 -3.00 -7.85 7.74
N CYS A 156 -3.05 -7.40 9.01
CA CYS A 156 -2.15 -7.88 10.08
C CYS A 156 -2.27 -9.37 10.41
N ASP A 157 -3.39 -10.00 10.05
CA ASP A 157 -3.66 -11.43 10.21
C ASP A 157 -3.36 -12.24 8.93
N CYS A 158 -2.93 -11.58 7.86
CA CYS A 158 -2.71 -12.21 6.57
C CYS A 158 -1.26 -12.67 6.40
N LYS A 159 -1.12 -13.95 6.05
CA LYS A 159 0.10 -14.52 5.48
C LYS A 159 -0.05 -14.68 3.97
N ILE A 160 0.69 -13.87 3.21
CA ILE A 160 0.54 -13.68 1.77
C ILE A 160 1.69 -14.33 1.02
N ILE A 161 1.38 -14.99 -0.07
CA ILE A 161 2.35 -15.48 -1.04
C ILE A 161 1.98 -15.01 -2.44
N PHE A 162 2.95 -14.46 -3.16
CA PHE A 162 2.75 -13.96 -4.53
C PHE A 162 3.12 -15.02 -5.58
N SER A 163 2.36 -15.03 -6.70
CA SER A 163 2.62 -15.84 -7.89
C SER A 163 2.49 -15.01 -9.17
N GLY A 164 3.57 -14.95 -9.96
CA GLY A 164 3.61 -14.22 -11.23
C GLY A 164 3.81 -12.70 -11.10
N ILE A 165 3.96 -12.19 -9.88
CA ILE A 165 4.07 -10.76 -9.57
C ILE A 165 5.52 -10.41 -9.19
N ILE A 166 6.06 -11.08 -8.17
CA ILE A 166 7.43 -10.87 -7.69
C ILE A 166 8.43 -11.65 -8.55
N PRO A 167 9.48 -11.02 -9.10
CA PRO A 167 10.53 -11.70 -9.85
C PRO A 167 11.27 -12.77 -9.02
N ILE A 168 11.63 -13.89 -9.65
CA ILE A 168 12.36 -15.01 -9.01
C ILE A 168 13.82 -14.64 -8.68
N LYS A 169 14.39 -13.69 -9.43
CA LYS A 169 15.77 -13.22 -9.28
C LYS A 169 15.76 -11.75 -8.92
N GLY A 170 16.57 -11.36 -7.95
CA GLY A 170 16.66 -9.99 -7.44
C GLY A 170 16.38 -9.95 -5.94
N ASP A 171 16.53 -8.76 -5.36
CA ASP A 171 15.94 -8.50 -4.07
C ASP A 171 14.42 -8.35 -4.26
N PHE A 172 13.64 -9.12 -3.52
CA PHE A 172 12.18 -9.06 -3.62
C PHE A 172 11.60 -8.01 -2.68
N THR A 173 12.39 -7.49 -1.74
CA THR A 173 11.92 -6.48 -0.79
C THR A 173 11.62 -5.16 -1.48
N ASP A 174 12.26 -4.90 -2.61
CA ASP A 174 12.07 -3.66 -3.39
C ASP A 174 10.82 -3.73 -4.29
N ASN A 175 10.13 -4.88 -4.35
CA ASN A 175 8.93 -5.01 -5.16
C ASN A 175 7.75 -4.30 -4.49
N ILE A 176 7.08 -3.42 -5.23
CA ILE A 176 5.96 -2.62 -4.71
C ILE A 176 4.82 -3.47 -4.13
N GLU A 177 4.42 -4.58 -4.74
CA GLU A 177 3.37 -5.41 -4.16
C GLU A 177 3.80 -6.04 -2.83
N TYR A 178 5.09 -6.40 -2.68
CA TYR A 178 5.67 -6.80 -1.40
C TYR A 178 5.60 -5.66 -0.37
N LEU A 179 5.98 -4.44 -0.77
CA LEU A 179 5.96 -3.26 0.08
C LEU A 179 4.54 -2.90 0.55
N LEU A 180 3.57 -2.87 -0.36
CA LEU A 180 2.17 -2.60 -0.02
C LEU A 180 1.62 -3.63 0.95
N ALA A 181 1.86 -4.92 0.70
CA ALA A 181 1.40 -5.98 1.59
C ALA A 181 2.00 -5.83 3.00
N THR A 182 3.30 -5.57 3.09
CA THR A 182 4.00 -5.42 4.38
C THR A 182 3.56 -4.15 5.11
N PHE A 183 3.41 -3.03 4.40
CA PHE A 183 2.89 -1.77 4.96
C PHE A 183 1.47 -1.91 5.50
N LEU A 184 0.63 -2.72 4.85
CA LEU A 184 -0.70 -3.07 5.34
C LEU A 184 -0.69 -4.09 6.49
N GLY A 185 0.49 -4.54 6.92
CA GLY A 185 0.72 -5.43 8.06
C GLY A 185 0.78 -6.92 7.73
N ALA A 186 0.69 -7.31 6.46
CA ALA A 186 0.73 -8.71 6.10
C ALA A 186 2.14 -9.30 6.24
N GLN A 187 2.21 -10.57 6.62
CA GLN A 187 3.44 -11.35 6.54
C GLN A 187 3.60 -11.92 5.13
N VAL A 188 4.55 -11.43 4.35
CA VAL A 188 4.84 -11.98 3.02
C VAL A 188 5.83 -13.14 3.12
N VAL A 189 5.49 -14.27 2.50
CA VAL A 189 6.32 -15.49 2.48
C VAL A 189 6.66 -15.89 1.06
N ASP A 190 7.89 -16.37 0.86
CA ASP A 190 8.33 -16.84 -0.46
C ASP A 190 8.15 -18.36 -0.65
N ARG A 191 8.17 -19.13 0.44
CA ARG A 191 8.10 -20.60 0.38
C ARG A 191 6.67 -21.11 0.42
N ALA A 192 6.26 -21.81 -0.64
CA ALA A 192 4.97 -22.49 -0.78
C ALA A 192 4.70 -23.58 0.30
N SER A 193 5.68 -23.94 1.12
CA SER A 193 5.55 -24.98 2.15
C SER A 193 5.11 -24.45 3.52
N SER A 194 4.84 -23.14 3.68
CA SER A 194 4.36 -22.62 4.96
C SER A 194 2.91 -23.08 5.20
N PRO A 195 2.61 -23.84 6.27
CA PRO A 195 1.31 -24.49 6.46
C PRO A 195 0.18 -23.51 6.85
N ASP A 196 0.52 -22.25 7.09
CA ASP A 196 -0.33 -21.19 7.61
C ASP A 196 -0.51 -20.03 6.62
N ILE A 197 -0.25 -20.29 5.33
CA ILE A 197 -0.57 -19.35 4.25
C ILE A 197 -2.09 -19.11 4.24
N THR A 198 -2.48 -17.85 4.14
CA THR A 198 -3.89 -17.44 4.10
C THR A 198 -4.32 -17.01 2.70
N HIS A 199 -3.41 -16.36 1.94
CA HIS A 199 -3.71 -15.76 0.65
C HIS A 199 -2.64 -16.09 -0.39
N LEU A 200 -3.07 -16.52 -1.57
CA LEU A 200 -2.27 -16.56 -2.79
C LEU A 200 -2.71 -15.40 -3.69
N ILE A 201 -1.82 -14.45 -3.93
CA ILE A 201 -2.07 -13.30 -4.80
C ILE A 201 -1.40 -13.51 -6.15
N THR A 202 -2.15 -13.31 -7.23
CA THR A 202 -1.67 -13.51 -8.60
C THR A 202 -2.15 -12.44 -9.57
N ASN A 203 -1.44 -12.27 -10.69
CA ASN A 203 -1.89 -11.47 -11.84
C ASN A 203 -2.59 -12.34 -12.91
N GLY A 204 -3.09 -13.52 -12.54
CA GLY A 204 -3.75 -14.46 -13.44
C GLY A 204 -2.82 -15.55 -13.99
N THR A 205 -1.51 -15.45 -13.75
CA THR A 205 -0.55 -16.45 -14.22
C THR A 205 -0.48 -17.67 -13.29
N ILE A 206 -0.86 -18.85 -13.79
CA ILE A 206 -0.74 -20.09 -13.02
C ILE A 206 0.69 -20.64 -13.12
N THR A 207 1.53 -20.25 -12.17
CA THR A 207 2.89 -20.77 -12.04
C THR A 207 2.92 -22.12 -11.30
N GLU A 208 4.04 -22.84 -11.34
CA GLU A 208 4.23 -24.03 -10.49
C GLU A 208 4.05 -23.72 -8.99
N LYS A 209 4.45 -22.52 -8.54
CA LYS A 209 4.29 -22.05 -7.16
C LYS A 209 2.81 -21.99 -6.79
N ALA A 210 1.97 -21.39 -7.65
CA ALA A 210 0.52 -21.41 -7.48
C ALA A 210 -0.05 -22.84 -7.49
N LYS A 211 0.33 -23.69 -8.46
CA LYS A 211 -0.14 -25.09 -8.56
C LYS A 211 0.18 -25.88 -7.28
N ARG A 212 1.37 -25.72 -6.70
CA ARG A 212 1.77 -26.41 -5.46
C ARG A 212 0.90 -26.01 -4.28
N ILE A 213 0.61 -24.71 -4.13
CA ILE A 213 -0.21 -24.22 -3.02
C ILE A 213 -1.67 -24.66 -3.20
N ILE A 214 -2.21 -24.54 -4.41
CA ILE A 214 -3.56 -25.01 -4.74
C ILE A 214 -3.71 -26.50 -4.43
N ASN A 215 -2.73 -27.31 -4.84
CA ASN A 215 -2.75 -28.76 -4.64
C ASN A 215 -2.40 -29.18 -3.20
N SER A 216 -1.99 -28.27 -2.33
CA SER A 216 -1.66 -28.57 -0.93
C SER A 216 -2.88 -28.94 -0.08
N GLY A 217 -4.09 -28.63 -0.57
CA GLY A 217 -5.34 -28.86 0.16
C GLY A 217 -5.59 -27.87 1.31
N LEU A 218 -4.76 -26.83 1.44
CA LEU A 218 -4.99 -25.73 2.37
C LEU A 218 -6.21 -24.91 1.93
N SER A 219 -7.04 -24.53 2.90
CA SER A 219 -8.14 -23.58 2.66
C SER A 219 -7.57 -22.17 2.59
N ILE A 220 -7.21 -21.74 1.38
CA ILE A 220 -6.64 -20.42 1.12
C ILE A 220 -7.54 -19.58 0.21
N SER A 221 -7.47 -18.26 0.38
CA SER A 221 -8.05 -17.29 -0.56
C SER A 221 -7.11 -17.13 -1.75
N ILE A 222 -7.60 -17.38 -2.96
CA ILE A 222 -6.84 -17.18 -4.19
C ILE A 222 -7.46 -15.97 -4.90
N VAL A 223 -6.71 -14.88 -4.99
CA VAL A 223 -7.23 -13.59 -5.45
C VAL A 223 -6.30 -12.94 -6.48
N PHE A 224 -6.88 -12.10 -7.32
CA PHE A 224 -6.11 -11.19 -8.16
C PHE A 224 -5.41 -10.11 -7.33
N VAL A 225 -4.29 -9.59 -7.84
CA VAL A 225 -3.53 -8.48 -7.23
C VAL A 225 -4.36 -7.22 -6.99
N ASP A 226 -5.43 -7.03 -7.75
CA ASP A 226 -6.39 -5.95 -7.57
C ASP A 226 -7.00 -5.91 -6.16
N TRP A 227 -7.12 -7.06 -5.49
CA TRP A 227 -7.53 -7.13 -4.08
C TRP A 227 -6.58 -6.35 -3.16
N LEU A 228 -5.27 -6.51 -3.35
CA LEU A 228 -4.26 -5.82 -2.55
C LEU A 228 -4.30 -4.31 -2.80
N TYR A 229 -4.42 -3.91 -4.07
CA TYR A 229 -4.57 -2.50 -4.42
C TYR A 229 -5.85 -1.90 -3.84
N CYS A 230 -6.97 -2.62 -3.91
CA CYS A 230 -8.22 -2.21 -3.28
C CYS A 230 -8.06 -2.02 -1.77
N CYS A 231 -7.43 -2.97 -1.07
CA CYS A 231 -7.14 -2.83 0.36
C CYS A 231 -6.28 -1.61 0.68
N TYR A 232 -5.27 -1.32 -0.15
CA TYR A 232 -4.39 -0.17 0.02
C TYR A 232 -5.14 1.17 -0.13
N TYR A 233 -5.91 1.33 -1.21
CA TYR A 233 -6.62 2.58 -1.50
C TYR A 233 -7.79 2.83 -0.55
N LEU A 234 -8.50 1.79 -0.13
CA LEU A 234 -9.61 1.91 0.82
C LEU A 234 -9.16 1.93 2.28
N GLY A 235 -7.91 1.56 2.58
CA GLY A 235 -7.42 1.48 3.95
C GLY A 235 -8.17 0.49 4.84
N GLU A 236 -8.81 -0.51 4.23
CA GLU A 236 -9.56 -1.57 4.88
C GLU A 236 -9.45 -2.88 4.07
N ARG A 237 -9.72 -4.03 4.70
CA ARG A 237 -9.63 -5.33 4.02
C ARG A 237 -10.84 -5.54 3.12
N ALA A 238 -10.60 -5.57 1.82
CA ALA A 238 -11.63 -5.84 0.82
C ALA A 238 -12.08 -7.32 0.87
N ASP A 239 -13.33 -7.58 0.50
CA ASP A 239 -13.88 -8.94 0.39
C ASP A 239 -13.14 -9.72 -0.71
N GLU A 240 -12.48 -10.82 -0.33
CA GLU A 240 -11.71 -11.66 -1.25
C GLU A 240 -12.58 -12.26 -2.35
N SER A 241 -13.87 -12.48 -2.11
CA SER A 241 -14.79 -13.10 -3.07
C SER A 241 -15.00 -12.26 -4.32
N PHE A 242 -14.93 -10.93 -4.21
CA PHE A 242 -15.04 -10.00 -5.35
C PHE A 242 -13.85 -10.13 -6.31
N PHE A 243 -12.66 -10.41 -5.76
CA PHE A 243 -11.41 -10.50 -6.50
C PHE A 243 -10.92 -11.94 -6.71
N LYS A 244 -11.81 -12.93 -6.51
CA LYS A 244 -11.45 -14.34 -6.54
C LYS A 244 -10.91 -14.77 -7.90
N PHE A 245 -9.74 -15.40 -7.90
CA PHE A 245 -9.19 -16.05 -9.08
C PHE A 245 -9.69 -17.49 -9.18
N SER A 246 -10.29 -17.83 -10.32
CA SER A 246 -10.77 -19.19 -10.62
C SER A 246 -9.87 -19.86 -11.64
N ILE A 247 -9.37 -21.05 -11.29
CA ILE A 247 -8.44 -21.83 -12.13
C ILE A 247 -9.06 -22.24 -13.47
N GLU A 248 -10.39 -22.39 -13.54
CA GLU A 248 -11.10 -22.70 -14.79
C GLU A 248 -10.97 -21.60 -15.85
N ALA A 249 -10.70 -20.35 -15.43
CA ALA A 249 -10.55 -19.21 -16.34
C ALA A 249 -9.22 -19.21 -17.12
N SER A 250 -8.21 -19.97 -16.68
CA SER A 250 -6.87 -19.98 -17.33
C SER A 250 -6.72 -21.00 -18.46
N ASN A 251 -7.70 -21.89 -18.68
CA ASN A 251 -7.62 -22.91 -19.74
C ASN A 251 -7.79 -22.34 -21.17
N PHE A 252 -7.86 -21.01 -21.32
CA PHE A 252 -7.97 -20.34 -22.62
C PHE A 252 -6.63 -19.86 -23.20
N ASP A 253 -5.53 -19.91 -22.46
CA ASP A 253 -4.22 -19.40 -22.90
C ASP A 253 -3.09 -20.47 -22.83
N GLU A 254 -3.39 -21.75 -23.06
CA GLU A 254 -2.36 -22.75 -23.38
C GLU A 254 -2.18 -22.85 -24.89
N ASP A 255 -1.45 -21.89 -25.48
CA ASP A 255 -0.65 -22.15 -26.67
C ASP A 255 0.54 -21.18 -26.75
N THR A 256 1.69 -21.61 -26.23
CA THR A 256 3.01 -21.61 -26.92
C THR A 256 4.13 -22.07 -25.97
N SER A 257 4.66 -23.27 -26.27
CA SER A 257 6.06 -23.76 -26.21
C SER A 257 7.15 -22.85 -25.60
N GLU A 258 8.20 -23.28 -24.90
CA GLU A 258 8.82 -24.58 -24.60
C GLU A 258 10.06 -24.32 -23.69
N LEU A 259 10.46 -25.34 -22.91
CA LEU A 259 11.84 -25.67 -22.44
C LEU A 259 12.49 -24.67 -21.43
N GLU A 260 13.06 -25.07 -20.28
CA GLU A 260 13.96 -26.19 -19.99
C GLU A 260 13.87 -26.70 -18.54
N SER A 261 14.49 -27.87 -18.34
CA SER A 261 14.54 -28.67 -17.12
C SER A 261 15.91 -28.62 -16.41
N GLN A 262 15.90 -28.95 -15.12
CA GLN A 262 17.01 -29.36 -14.22
C GLN A 262 17.75 -28.28 -13.38
N PRO A 263 18.50 -28.67 -12.32
CA PRO A 263 18.05 -29.33 -11.08
C PRO A 263 18.46 -28.53 -9.81
N ASP A 264 17.97 -29.00 -8.66
CA ASP A 264 18.24 -28.49 -7.32
C ASP A 264 19.71 -28.13 -7.03
N HIS A 265 19.95 -26.88 -6.61
CA HIS A 265 21.15 -26.49 -5.89
C HIS A 265 20.83 -25.86 -4.54
N LYS A 266 21.26 -26.57 -3.49
CA LYS A 266 21.38 -26.15 -2.09
C LYS A 266 21.77 -24.67 -1.96
N ARG A 267 20.98 -23.89 -1.22
CA ARG A 267 21.41 -22.61 -0.65
C ARG A 267 21.37 -22.67 0.86
N LYS A 268 22.46 -22.18 1.46
CA LYS A 268 22.77 -22.16 2.89
C LYS A 268 21.76 -21.29 3.64
N SER A 269 21.29 -21.83 4.76
CA SER A 269 20.72 -21.08 5.86
C SER A 269 21.74 -20.07 6.40
N ILE A 270 21.30 -18.83 6.60
CA ILE A 270 21.93 -17.91 7.54
C ILE A 270 20.94 -17.82 8.70
N GLU A 271 21.28 -18.52 9.78
CA GLU A 271 20.70 -18.27 11.09
C GLU A 271 21.33 -16.99 11.63
N GLY A 272 20.52 -15.94 11.76
CA GLY A 272 20.82 -14.78 12.59
C GLY A 272 19.86 -14.81 13.77
N SER A 273 20.32 -15.33 14.90
CA SER A 273 19.68 -15.17 16.20
C SER A 273 20.01 -13.78 16.72
N GLU A 274 19.02 -12.90 16.86
CA GLU A 274 19.13 -11.75 17.75
C GLU A 274 18.03 -11.82 18.80
N GLU A 275 18.49 -11.75 20.05
CA GLU A 275 17.69 -11.88 21.26
C GLU A 275 16.79 -10.65 21.45
N ASN A 276 15.55 -10.93 21.85
CA ASN A 276 14.52 -9.96 22.18
C ASN A 276 14.96 -8.99 23.28
N ASN A 277 14.91 -7.70 22.96
CA ASN A 277 14.67 -6.62 23.91
C ASN A 277 13.44 -5.85 23.39
N PRO A 278 12.44 -5.47 24.21
CA PRO A 278 11.24 -4.82 23.69
C PRO A 278 11.59 -3.39 23.27
N GLN A 279 12.00 -3.25 22.01
CA GLN A 279 12.12 -1.95 21.34
C GLN A 279 10.71 -1.47 21.02
N LYS A 280 10.47 -0.18 21.30
CA LYS A 280 9.26 0.57 20.92
C LYS A 280 8.90 0.19 19.47
N ILE A 281 7.70 -0.36 19.25
CA ILE A 281 7.24 -0.73 17.90
C ILE A 281 7.01 0.58 17.15
N ILE A 282 8.04 1.04 16.43
CA ILE A 282 7.89 2.14 15.49
C ILE A 282 7.06 1.57 14.33
N PRO A 283 5.91 2.17 13.98
CA PRO A 283 5.10 1.70 12.86
C PRO A 283 5.94 1.79 11.59
N VAL A 284 6.16 0.64 10.93
CA VAL A 284 6.97 0.61 9.71
C VAL A 284 6.28 1.44 8.64
N THR A 285 7.02 2.36 8.04
CA THR A 285 6.49 3.25 7.01
C THR A 285 6.85 2.75 5.61
N LEU A 286 6.26 3.34 4.55
CA LEU A 286 6.66 2.96 3.20
C LEU A 286 8.06 3.52 2.87
N GLU A 287 8.43 4.67 3.43
CA GLU A 287 9.79 5.22 3.34
C GLU A 287 10.86 4.25 3.89
N ASP A 288 10.56 3.53 4.98
CA ASP A 288 11.49 2.58 5.61
C ASP A 288 11.94 1.45 4.66
N PHE A 289 11.22 1.25 3.55
CA PHE A 289 11.51 0.21 2.58
C PHE A 289 11.88 0.71 1.17
N LEU A 290 11.86 2.02 0.93
CA LEU A 290 12.13 2.60 -0.38
C LEU A 290 13.55 3.20 -0.40
N ASP A 291 14.40 2.70 -1.28
CA ASP A 291 15.69 3.32 -1.61
C ASP A 291 15.51 4.44 -2.68
N ASP A 292 16.46 5.37 -2.75
CA ASP A 292 16.40 6.55 -3.64
C ASP A 292 16.18 6.22 -5.14
N GLU A 293 16.43 4.97 -5.56
CA GLU A 293 16.15 4.52 -6.92
C GLU A 293 14.72 3.99 -7.10
N THR A 294 14.16 3.24 -6.14
CA THR A 294 12.75 2.81 -6.21
C THR A 294 11.78 3.98 -6.10
N LEU A 295 12.12 5.05 -5.36
CA LEU A 295 11.35 6.29 -5.31
C LEU A 295 11.14 6.97 -6.68
N LYS A 296 11.99 6.68 -7.67
CA LYS A 296 11.92 7.26 -9.03
C LYS A 296 10.96 6.51 -9.96
N ASP A 297 10.56 5.30 -9.60
CA ASP A 297 9.62 4.47 -10.36
C ASP A 297 8.17 4.61 -9.87
N PHE A 298 7.92 5.50 -8.89
CA PHE A 298 6.57 5.85 -8.41
C PHE A 298 5.86 6.89 -9.26
#